data_AF-A0A7S2WHK3-F1
#
_entry.id   AF-A0A7S2WHK3-F1
#
_cell.length_a   1.000
_cell.length_b   1.000
_cell.length_c   1.000
_cell.angle_alpha   90.00
_cell.angle_beta   90.00
_cell.angle_gamma   90.00
#
_symmetry.space_group_name_H-M   'P 1'
#
loop_
_entity.id
_entity.type
_entity.pdbx_description
1 polymer ?
#
loop_
_entity_poly.entity_id
_entity_poly.type
_entity_poly.pdbx_seq_one_letter_code
_entity_poly.pdbx_strand_id
1 'polypeptide(L)'
;FSYHPFLMTMGFVGFMGSAAHRKKLGGYSNTKMHGIIASLGVMFSIGGLYIIYSNKEMNGKAHLTSNHSLAGIVTVTGCIMAMIPGAFVLHPDFGIDRSNKNIRFAHKWFSRSVIALGWITCFMGLQQLTNDTVTLAMYGLPLL
;
A
#
# COMPACT_ATOMS: atom_id res chain seq x y z
N PHE A 1 -9.59 11.79 -12.37
CA PHE A 1 -10.02 10.47 -11.88
C PHE A 1 -9.00 9.37 -12.22
N SER A 2 -8.68 9.10 -13.49
CA SER A 2 -7.88 7.93 -13.93
C SER A 2 -6.50 7.77 -13.26
N TYR A 3 -5.87 8.85 -12.81
CA TYR A 3 -4.63 8.78 -12.03
C TYR A 3 -4.80 8.09 -10.67
N HIS A 4 -6.00 8.10 -10.07
CA HIS A 4 -6.26 7.43 -8.78
C HIS A 4 -6.03 5.90 -8.86
N PRO A 5 -6.76 5.13 -9.70
CA PRO A 5 -6.55 3.68 -9.79
C PRO A 5 -5.14 3.32 -10.29
N PHE A 6 -4.55 4.13 -11.17
CA PHE A 6 -3.17 3.96 -11.61
C PHE A 6 -2.19 4.06 -10.43
N LEU A 7 -2.23 5.16 -9.66
CA LEU A 7 -1.33 5.38 -8.54
C LEU A 7 -1.55 4.37 -7.41
N MET A 8 -2.80 4.00 -7.11
CA MET A 8 -3.09 2.98 -6.10
C MET A 8 -2.54 1.61 -6.50
N THR A 9 -2.71 1.20 -7.77
CA THR A 9 -2.18 -0.08 -8.28
C THR A 9 -0.66 -0.08 -8.28
N MET A 10 -0.02 1.00 -8.76
CA MET A 10 1.43 1.13 -8.72
C MET A 10 1.97 1.14 -7.28
N GLY A 11 1.27 1.78 -6.35
CA GLY A 11 1.65 1.83 -4.94
C GLY A 11 1.58 0.46 -4.27
N PHE A 12 0.41 -0.19 -4.29
CA PHE A 12 0.15 -1.43 -3.55
C PHE A 12 0.65 -2.68 -4.27
N VAL A 13 0.36 -2.83 -5.56
CA VAL A 13 0.69 -4.04 -6.32
C VAL A 13 2.14 -3.96 -6.81
N GLY A 14 2.50 -2.84 -7.44
CA GLY A 14 3.85 -2.61 -7.96
C GLY A 14 4.91 -2.51 -6.86
N PHE A 15 4.96 -1.36 -6.18
CA PHE A 15 6.04 -1.03 -5.25
C PHE A 15 5.98 -1.84 -3.95
N MET A 16 4.89 -1.78 -3.18
CA MET A 16 4.83 -2.48 -1.89
C MET A 16 4.93 -4.01 -2.03
N GLY A 17 4.30 -4.59 -3.05
CA GLY A 17 4.44 -6.02 -3.39
C GLY A 17 5.90 -6.40 -3.68
N SER A 18 6.59 -5.60 -4.50
CA SER A 18 8.02 -5.80 -4.80
C SER A 18 8.91 -5.58 -3.57
N ALA A 19 8.61 -4.59 -2.73
CA ALA A 19 9.33 -4.33 -1.49
C ALA A 19 9.25 -5.51 -0.52
N ALA A 20 8.08 -6.14 -0.39
CA ALA A 20 7.89 -7.33 0.45
C ALA A 20 8.73 -8.52 -0.05
N HIS A 21 8.79 -8.71 -1.38
CA HIS A 21 9.64 -9.72 -2.01
C HIS A 21 11.13 -9.43 -1.78
N ARG A 22 11.57 -8.19 -2.00
CA ARG A 22 12.96 -7.79 -1.78
C ARG A 22 13.40 -8.05 -0.34
N LYS A 23 12.52 -7.82 0.64
CA LYS A 23 12.85 -8.08 2.05
C LYS A 23 13.06 -9.56 2.37
N LYS A 24 12.40 -10.49 1.66
CA LYS A 24 12.59 -11.95 1.85
C LYS A 24 14.01 -12.40 1.54
N LEU A 25 14.72 -11.70 0.64
CA LEU A 25 16.11 -12.02 0.28
C LEU A 25 17.11 -11.78 1.43
N GLY A 26 16.72 -11.05 2.48
CA GLY A 26 17.58 -10.82 3.65
C GLY A 26 18.80 -9.94 3.37
N GLY A 27 19.57 -9.60 4.41
CA GLY A 27 20.78 -8.79 4.26
C GLY A 27 20.55 -7.26 4.27
N TYR A 28 21.64 -6.53 4.41
CA TYR A 28 21.68 -5.08 4.61
C TYR A 28 21.11 -4.31 3.40
N SER A 29 21.70 -4.51 2.21
CA SER A 29 21.31 -3.77 1.00
C SER A 29 19.85 -4.01 0.61
N ASN A 30 19.37 -5.25 0.78
CA ASN A 30 17.97 -5.60 0.51
C ASN A 30 17.00 -4.96 1.52
N THR A 31 17.44 -4.76 2.77
CA THR A 31 16.63 -4.06 3.78
C THR A 31 16.51 -2.57 3.46
N LYS A 32 17.59 -1.92 3.01
CA LYS A 32 17.52 -0.52 2.55
C LYS A 32 16.64 -0.38 1.32
N MET A 33 16.83 -1.25 0.34
CA MET A 33 16.02 -1.24 -0.88
C MET A 33 14.54 -1.50 -0.58
N HIS A 34 14.23 -2.41 0.34
CA HIS A 34 12.87 -2.61 0.84
C HIS A 34 12.27 -1.31 1.39
N GLY A 35 12.99 -0.59 2.24
CA GLY A 35 12.55 0.69 2.79
C GLY A 35 12.26 1.73 1.69
N ILE A 36 13.18 1.90 0.74
CA ILE A 36 13.04 2.87 -0.36
C ILE A 36 11.82 2.53 -1.23
N ILE A 37 11.71 1.29 -1.70
CA ILE A 37 10.60 0.87 -2.57
C ILE A 37 9.26 0.96 -1.82
N ALA A 38 9.21 0.54 -0.55
CA ALA A 38 8.00 0.66 0.26
C ALA A 38 7.57 2.12 0.43
N SER A 39 8.51 3.03 0.72
CA SER A 39 8.23 4.47 0.82
C SER A 39 7.71 5.06 -0.49
N LEU A 40 8.26 4.67 -1.64
CA LEU A 40 7.70 5.06 -2.95
C LEU A 40 6.25 4.59 -3.09
N GLY A 41 5.95 3.35 -2.67
CA GLY A 41 4.59 2.83 -2.63
C GLY A 41 3.65 3.67 -1.75
N VAL A 42 4.10 4.10 -0.57
CA VAL A 42 3.32 4.97 0.33
C VAL A 42 3.06 6.32 -0.33
N MET A 43 4.08 6.94 -0.93
CA MET A 43 3.92 8.22 -1.64
C MET A 43 2.90 8.12 -2.78
N PHE A 44 2.97 7.05 -3.58
CA PHE A 44 1.99 6.81 -4.65
C PHE A 44 0.57 6.64 -4.10
N SER A 45 0.42 5.93 -2.98
CA SER A 45 -0.88 5.72 -2.34
C SER A 45 -1.47 7.02 -1.79
N ILE A 46 -0.64 7.87 -1.15
CA ILE A 46 -1.03 9.22 -0.72
C ILE A 46 -1.40 10.09 -1.91
N GLY A 47 -0.60 10.06 -2.99
CA GLY A 47 -0.90 10.78 -4.23
C GLY A 47 -2.22 10.33 -4.84
N GLY A 48 -2.48 9.02 -4.90
CA GLY A 48 -3.75 8.46 -5.35
C GLY A 48 -4.93 8.94 -4.50
N LEU A 49 -4.77 8.99 -3.17
CA LEU A 49 -5.79 9.49 -2.26
C LEU A 49 -6.06 10.99 -2.46
N TYR A 50 -5.02 11.79 -2.63
CA TYR A 50 -5.13 13.21 -2.95
C TYR A 50 -5.90 13.43 -4.26
N ILE A 51 -5.56 12.70 -5.33
CA ILE A 51 -6.23 12.80 -6.63
C ILE A 51 -7.73 12.51 -6.52
N ILE A 52 -8.15 11.46 -5.80
CA ILE A 52 -9.58 11.15 -5.66
C ILE A 52 -10.28 12.15 -4.75
N TYR A 53 -9.61 12.63 -3.71
CA TYR A 53 -10.14 13.69 -2.85
C TYR A 53 -10.43 14.95 -3.68
N SER A 54 -9.44 15.49 -4.37
CA SER A 54 -9.59 16.70 -5.19
C SER A 54 -10.62 16.51 -6.29
N ASN A 55 -10.66 15.34 -6.93
CA ASN A 55 -11.66 15.06 -7.96
C ASN A 55 -13.08 15.09 -7.40
N LYS A 56 -13.31 14.55 -6.20
CA LYS A 56 -14.63 14.59 -5.56
C LYS A 56 -15.04 16.00 -5.16
N GLU A 57 -14.12 16.75 -4.56
CA GLU A 57 -14.33 18.15 -4.16
C GLU A 57 -14.75 19.00 -5.36
N MET A 58 -13.99 18.95 -6.47
CA MET A 58 -14.28 19.69 -7.70
C MET A 58 -15.62 19.33 -8.34
N ASN A 59 -16.18 18.17 -8.02
CA ASN A 59 -17.46 17.69 -8.57
C ASN A 59 -18.59 17.68 -7.52
N GLY A 60 -18.38 18.25 -6.33
CA GLY A 60 -19.38 18.28 -5.25
C GLY A 60 -19.84 16.89 -4.80
N LYS A 61 -18.97 15.88 -4.89
CA LYS A 61 -19.31 14.49 -4.54
C LYS A 61 -18.94 14.18 -3.10
N ALA A 62 -19.82 13.46 -2.39
CA ALA A 62 -19.56 13.03 -1.03
C ALA A 62 -18.32 12.10 -0.91
N HIS A 63 -17.58 12.27 0.19
CA HIS A 63 -16.37 11.51 0.52
C HIS A 63 -16.71 10.32 1.42
N LEU A 64 -15.89 9.27 1.35
CA LEU A 64 -15.95 8.11 2.26
C LEU A 64 -17.32 7.41 2.39
N THR A 65 -18.13 7.40 1.32
CA THR A 65 -19.50 6.84 1.33
C THR A 65 -19.61 5.37 0.94
N SER A 66 -18.54 4.76 0.42
CA SER A 66 -18.55 3.35 -0.02
C SER A 66 -17.57 2.49 0.79
N ASN A 67 -17.84 1.19 0.86
CA ASN A 67 -16.95 0.22 1.50
C ASN A 67 -15.52 0.28 0.95
N HIS A 68 -15.38 0.47 -0.38
CA HIS A 68 -14.07 0.67 -1.02
C HIS A 68 -13.36 1.90 -0.44
N SER A 69 -14.05 3.03 -0.31
CA SER A 69 -13.43 4.26 0.21
C SER A 69 -13.06 4.18 1.70
N LEU A 70 -13.86 3.46 2.50
CA LEU A 70 -13.55 3.21 3.91
C LEU A 70 -12.36 2.26 4.07
N ALA A 71 -12.33 1.17 3.31
CA ALA A 71 -11.18 0.26 3.29
C ALA A 71 -9.92 0.98 2.79
N GLY A 72 -10.04 1.85 1.79
CA GLY A 72 -8.94 2.65 1.25
C GLY A 72 -8.31 3.58 2.26
N ILE A 73 -9.10 4.35 3.03
CA ILE A 73 -8.52 5.24 4.04
C ILE A 73 -7.84 4.44 5.16
N VAL A 74 -8.47 3.35 5.64
CA VAL A 74 -7.86 2.46 6.65
C VAL A 74 -6.54 1.88 6.15
N THR A 75 -6.49 1.45 4.89
CA THR A 75 -5.27 0.90 4.28
C THR A 75 -4.16 1.94 4.20
N VAL A 76 -4.42 3.13 3.65
CA VAL A 76 -3.40 4.18 3.50
C VAL A 76 -2.89 4.64 4.87
N THR A 77 -3.78 4.81 5.85
CA THR A 77 -3.38 5.09 7.24
C THR A 77 -2.52 3.98 7.81
N GLY A 78 -2.89 2.71 7.58
CA GLY A 78 -2.09 1.54 7.96
C GLY A 78 -0.69 1.56 7.34
N CYS A 79 -0.55 1.95 6.08
CA CYS A 79 0.74 2.07 5.41
C CYS A 79 1.64 3.11 6.10
N ILE A 80 1.08 4.28 6.44
CA ILE A 80 1.81 5.34 7.15
C ILE A 80 2.23 4.84 8.53
N MET A 81 1.32 4.19 9.27
CA MET A 81 1.63 3.60 10.58
C MET A 81 2.69 2.50 10.51
N ALA A 82 2.77 1.73 9.41
CA ALA A 82 3.83 0.74 9.19
C ALA A 82 5.17 1.40 8.82
N MET A 83 5.13 2.49 8.04
CA MET A 83 6.30 3.21 7.56
C MET A 83 7.07 3.88 8.70
N ILE A 84 6.39 4.49 9.67
CA ILE A 84 7.01 5.20 10.80
C ILE A 84 8.00 4.31 11.57
N PRO A 85 7.61 3.14 12.16
CA PRO A 85 8.55 2.28 12.85
C PRO A 85 9.58 1.66 11.89
N GLY A 86 9.23 1.43 10.62
CA GLY A 86 10.18 1.00 9.60
C GLY A 86 11.32 1.99 9.39
N ALA A 87 11.00 3.28 9.32
CA ALA A 87 11.92 4.37 9.06
C ALA A 87 12.73 4.79 10.29
N PHE A 88 12.11 4.88 11.48
CA PHE A 88 12.77 5.45 12.66
C PHE A 88 13.27 4.41 13.66
N VAL A 89 12.63 3.25 13.74
CA VAL A 89 12.97 2.22 14.75
C VAL A 89 13.79 1.09 14.13
N LEU A 90 13.39 0.61 12.95
CA LEU A 90 13.95 -0.59 12.33
C LEU A 90 14.98 -0.32 11.22
N HIS A 91 15.21 0.94 10.85
CA HIS A 91 16.12 1.29 9.77
C HIS A 91 17.54 0.77 10.06
N PRO A 92 18.24 0.14 9.09
CA PRO A 92 19.50 -0.54 9.37
C PRO A 92 20.63 0.41 9.81
N ASP A 93 20.61 1.67 9.34
CA ASP A 93 21.68 2.64 9.60
C ASP A 93 21.51 3.41 10.91
N PHE A 94 20.27 3.81 11.23
CA PHE A 94 19.99 4.78 12.31
C PHE A 94 18.76 4.39 13.14
N GLY A 95 18.21 3.20 12.96
CA GLY A 95 17.06 2.73 13.71
C GLY A 95 17.38 2.58 15.19
N ILE A 96 16.56 3.22 16.04
CA ILE A 96 16.75 3.27 17.50
C ILE A 96 16.82 1.88 18.12
N ASP A 97 16.01 0.93 17.60
CA ASP A 97 15.94 -0.43 18.13
C ASP A 97 15.89 -1.46 16.99
N ARG A 98 16.91 -1.37 16.13
CA ARG A 98 16.98 -2.16 14.90
C ARG A 98 17.02 -3.67 15.12
N SER A 99 17.36 -4.21 16.29
CA SER A 99 17.42 -5.68 16.51
C SER A 99 16.20 -6.25 17.22
N ASN A 100 15.24 -5.41 17.64
CA ASN A 100 14.08 -5.86 18.40
C ASN A 100 13.20 -6.85 17.63
N LYS A 101 13.17 -8.10 18.11
CA LYS A 101 12.43 -9.19 17.48
C LYS A 101 10.92 -8.97 17.52
N ASN A 102 10.40 -8.38 18.59
CA ASN A 102 8.97 -8.14 18.76
C ASN A 102 8.47 -7.06 17.80
N ILE A 103 9.19 -5.94 17.70
CA ILE A 103 8.84 -4.85 16.76
C ILE A 103 8.97 -5.34 15.32
N ARG A 104 10.01 -6.12 14.99
CA ARG A 104 10.16 -6.72 13.66
C ARG A 104 9.03 -7.69 13.31
N PHE A 105 8.60 -8.50 14.28
CA PHE A 105 7.47 -9.42 14.11
C PHE A 105 6.17 -8.65 13.87
N ALA A 106 5.88 -7.66 14.73
CA ALA A 106 4.70 -6.80 14.59
C ALA A 106 4.70 -6.07 13.25
N HIS A 107 5.79 -5.40 12.89
CA HIS A 107 5.93 -4.69 11.62
C HIS A 107 5.72 -5.62 10.42
N LYS A 108 6.27 -6.84 10.45
CA LYS A 108 6.12 -7.83 9.37
C LYS A 108 4.65 -8.22 9.17
N TRP A 109 3.96 -8.60 10.24
CA TRP A 109 2.59 -9.10 10.13
C TRP A 109 1.59 -7.98 9.88
N PHE A 110 1.74 -6.85 10.57
CA PHE A 110 0.94 -5.67 10.33
C PHE A 110 1.06 -5.19 8.88
N SER A 111 2.28 -5.03 8.36
CA SER A 111 2.50 -4.60 6.97
C SER A 111 1.90 -5.57 5.96
N ARG A 112 1.97 -6.89 6.21
CA ARG A 112 1.36 -7.90 5.33
C ARG A 112 -0.16 -7.79 5.30
N SER A 113 -0.78 -7.64 6.47
CA SER A 113 -2.24 -7.46 6.56
C SER A 113 -2.69 -6.19 5.85
N VAL A 114 -1.94 -5.08 6.02
CA VAL A 114 -2.21 -3.81 5.32
C VAL A 114 -2.07 -3.96 3.80
N ILE A 115 -1.00 -4.61 3.31
CA ILE A 115 -0.81 -4.84 1.87
C ILE A 115 -1.93 -5.71 1.30
N ALA A 116 -2.31 -6.78 2.01
CA ALA A 116 -3.42 -7.64 1.59
C ALA A 116 -4.75 -6.87 1.52
N LEU A 117 -5.05 -6.04 2.53
CA LEU A 117 -6.22 -5.15 2.50
C LEU A 117 -6.14 -4.17 1.34
N GLY A 118 -4.96 -3.63 1.04
CA GLY A 118 -4.74 -2.74 -0.10
C GLY A 118 -5.01 -3.40 -1.45
N TRP A 119 -4.60 -4.66 -1.63
CA TRP A 119 -4.91 -5.44 -2.81
C TRP A 119 -6.41 -5.71 -2.95
N ILE A 120 -7.06 -6.13 -1.86
CA ILE A 120 -8.53 -6.30 -1.82
C ILE A 120 -9.22 -4.97 -2.17
N THR A 121 -8.75 -3.86 -1.61
CA THR A 121 -9.32 -2.53 -1.86
C THR A 121 -9.15 -2.11 -3.32
N CYS A 122 -7.99 -2.36 -3.93
CA CYS A 122 -7.77 -2.08 -5.35
C CYS A 122 -8.69 -2.93 -6.23
N PHE A 123 -8.88 -4.22 -5.90
CA PHE A 123 -9.82 -5.10 -6.60
C PHE A 123 -11.27 -4.62 -6.46
N MET A 124 -11.71 -4.23 -5.26
CA MET A 124 -13.03 -3.62 -5.04
C MET A 124 -13.21 -2.34 -5.88
N GLY A 125 -12.16 -1.53 -6.00
CA GLY A 125 -12.16 -0.33 -6.84
C GLY A 125 -12.32 -0.67 -8.32
N LEU A 126 -11.64 -1.71 -8.79
CA LEU A 126 -11.79 -2.21 -10.17
C LEU A 126 -13.20 -2.75 -10.44
N GLN A 127 -13.79 -3.49 -9.50
CA GLN A 127 -15.18 -3.98 -9.61
C GLN A 127 -16.21 -2.84 -9.72
N GLN A 128 -15.93 -1.67 -9.15
CA GLN A 128 -16.79 -0.49 -9.33
C GLN A 128 -16.66 0.14 -10.72
N LEU A 129 -15.61 -0.19 -11.48
CA LEU A 129 -15.35 0.33 -12.83
C LEU A 129 -15.76 -0.64 -13.94
N THR A 130 -15.73 -1.94 -13.68
CA THR A 130 -16.05 -2.97 -14.68
C THR A 130 -16.66 -4.22 -14.04
N ASN A 131 -17.55 -4.86 -14.79
CA ASN A 131 -18.10 -6.20 -14.49
C ASN A 131 -17.52 -7.29 -15.41
N ASP A 132 -16.54 -6.96 -16.26
CA ASP A 132 -15.91 -7.93 -17.14
C ASP A 132 -15.09 -8.96 -16.33
N THR A 133 -15.55 -10.21 -16.35
CA THR A 133 -14.99 -11.29 -15.55
C THR A 133 -13.55 -11.61 -15.94
N VAL A 134 -13.20 -11.48 -17.22
CA VAL A 134 -11.85 -11.72 -17.72
C VAL A 134 -10.89 -10.66 -17.15
N THR A 135 -11.25 -9.38 -17.22
CA THR A 135 -10.45 -8.29 -16.65
C THR A 135 -10.25 -8.46 -15.15
N LEU A 136 -11.32 -8.79 -14.41
CA LEU A 136 -11.23 -9.04 -12.97
C LEU A 136 -10.34 -10.24 -12.64
N ALA A 137 -10.47 -11.35 -13.36
CA ALA A 137 -9.63 -12.53 -13.19
C ALA A 137 -8.15 -12.23 -13.49
N MET A 138 -7.88 -11.51 -14.58
CA MET A 138 -6.51 -11.12 -14.97
C MET A 138 -5.86 -10.19 -13.94
N TYR A 139 -6.62 -9.30 -13.32
CA TYR A 139 -6.10 -8.44 -12.24
C TYR A 139 -5.77 -9.22 -10.98
N GLY A 140 -6.57 -10.24 -10.65
CA GLY A 140 -6.38 -11.08 -9.47
C GLY A 140 -5.20 -12.06 -9.57
N LEU A 141 -4.82 -12.47 -10.77
CA LEU A 141 -3.84 -13.54 -11.00
C LEU A 141 -2.45 -13.28 -10.38
N PRO A 142 -1.88 -12.06 -10.44
CA PRO A 142 -0.59 -11.76 -9.79
C PRO A 142 -0.65 -11.69 -8.24
N LEU A 143 -1.85 -11.77 -7.66
CA LEU A 143 -2.08 -11.67 -6.20
C LEU A 143 -2.19 -13.06 -5.54
N LEU A 144 -2.22 -14.14 -6.34
CA LEU A 144 -2.20 -15.55 -5.93
C LEU A 144 -0.77 -16.07 -5.82
#